data_AF-A0A3B8MP25-F1
#
_entry.id   AF-A0A3B8MP25-F1
#
_cell.length_a   1.000
_cell.length_b   1.000
_cell.length_c   1.000
_cell.angle_alpha   90.00
_cell.angle_beta   90.00
_cell.angle_gamma   90.00
#
_symmetry.space_group_name_H-M   'P 1'
#
loop_
_entity.id
_entity.type
_entity.pdbx_description
1 polymer ?
#
loop_
_entity_poly.entity_id
_entity_poly.type
_entity_poly.pdbx_seq_one_letter_code
_entity_poly.pdbx_strand_id
1 'polypeptide(L)'
;MARRMVCQYGMSESVGPFSYADSRTGNVLDGLKLNKPLSEETALKIDLEVENIIRGERVRTRILLERKRELLDRVAEALLDRETLTKQDFEAIAGERKVVAA
;
A
#
# COMPACT_ATOMS: atom_id res chain seq x y z
N MET A 1 5.13 -0.90 -2.10
CA MET A 1 4.13 -1.52 -3.01
C MET A 1 3.79 -0.63 -4.20
N ALA A 2 3.49 0.65 -4.00
CA ALA A 2 3.17 1.61 -5.08
C ALA A 2 4.15 1.58 -6.28
N ARG A 3 5.47 1.57 -6.06
CA ARG A 3 6.45 1.45 -7.15
C ARG A 3 6.31 0.19 -8.01
N ARG A 4 5.87 -0.95 -7.44
CA ARG A 4 5.61 -2.18 -8.22
C ARG A 4 4.29 -2.07 -8.98
N MET A 5 3.27 -1.42 -8.40
CA MET A 5 2.01 -1.14 -9.11
C MET A 5 2.28 -0.34 -10.39
N VAL A 6 3.10 0.70 -10.28
CA VAL A 6 3.47 1.55 -11.42
C VAL A 6 4.43 0.84 -12.38
N CYS A 7 5.53 0.27 -11.89
CA CYS A 7 6.61 -0.23 -12.75
C CYS A 7 6.49 -1.70 -13.19
N GLN A 8 5.73 -2.54 -12.49
CA GLN A 8 5.62 -4.00 -12.74
C GLN A 8 4.24 -4.40 -13.23
N TYR A 9 3.20 -3.81 -12.65
CA TYR A 9 1.82 -4.23 -12.90
C TYR A 9 1.09 -3.35 -13.92
N GLY A 10 1.72 -2.26 -14.37
CA GLY A 10 1.10 -1.32 -15.31
C GLY A 10 -0.16 -0.66 -14.76
N MET A 11 -0.27 -0.56 -13.42
CA MET A 11 -1.42 0.03 -12.73
C MET A 11 -1.32 1.56 -12.66
N SER A 12 -0.86 2.18 -13.75
CA SER A 12 -0.75 3.63 -13.92
C SER A 12 -1.03 4.00 -15.37
N GLU A 13 -1.99 4.89 -15.57
CA GLU A 13 -2.35 5.42 -16.89
C GLU A 13 -1.25 6.33 -17.47
N SER A 14 -0.49 7.01 -16.61
CA SER A 14 0.54 7.99 -16.99
C SER A 14 1.85 7.35 -17.47
N VAL A 15 2.21 6.21 -16.89
CA VAL A 15 3.41 5.43 -17.22
C VAL A 15 3.11 4.36 -18.30
N GLY A 16 1.84 3.99 -18.46
CA GLY A 16 1.38 3.01 -19.45
C GLY A 16 1.62 1.56 -19.05
N PRO A 17 1.24 0.58 -19.90
CA PRO A 17 1.29 -0.85 -19.57
C PRO A 17 2.71 -1.45 -19.62
N PHE A 18 3.75 -0.62 -19.76
CA PHE A 18 5.13 -1.08 -19.89
C PHE A 18 5.71 -1.47 -18.55
N SER A 19 6.22 -2.71 -18.46
CA SER A 19 7.00 -3.14 -17.30
C SER A 19 8.40 -2.54 -17.38
N TYR A 20 8.67 -1.57 -16.51
CA TYR A 20 9.99 -0.98 -16.28
C TYR A 20 10.83 -1.82 -15.32
N ALA A 21 10.25 -2.88 -14.75
CA ALA A 21 10.98 -3.78 -13.90
C ALA A 21 11.85 -4.73 -14.71
N ASP A 22 13.12 -4.74 -14.32
CA ASP A 22 13.95 -5.92 -14.45
C ASP A 22 13.20 -7.11 -13.84
N SER A 23 13.00 -8.15 -14.64
CA SER A 23 12.41 -9.42 -14.25
C SER A 23 13.31 -10.09 -13.21
N ARG A 24 13.25 -9.64 -11.95
CA ARG A 24 13.91 -10.27 -10.82
C ARG A 24 13.14 -11.50 -10.36
N THR A 25 12.99 -12.43 -11.29
CA THR A 25 12.67 -13.83 -11.05
C THR A 25 13.66 -14.65 -11.88
N GLY A 26 14.94 -14.54 -11.52
CA GLY A 26 16.01 -15.28 -12.17
C GLY A 26 17.35 -14.58 -12.03
N ASN A 27 18.22 -15.16 -11.22
CA ASN A 27 19.68 -14.94 -11.21
C ASN A 27 20.16 -13.74 -10.39
N VAL A 28 20.21 -13.96 -9.07
CA VAL A 28 21.24 -13.39 -8.21
C VAL A 28 22.55 -14.12 -8.52
N LEU A 29 23.18 -13.77 -9.64
CA LEU A 29 24.56 -14.13 -9.95
C LEU A 29 25.30 -12.83 -10.25
N ASP A 30 26.23 -12.52 -9.36
CA ASP A 30 27.07 -11.33 -9.30
C ASP A 30 26.37 -10.00 -9.01
N GLY A 31 26.94 -9.27 -8.04
CA GLY A 31 26.41 -8.04 -7.43
C GLY A 31 26.21 -6.82 -8.33
N LEU A 32 26.09 -6.98 -9.65
CA LEU A 32 25.65 -5.91 -10.55
C LEU A 32 24.13 -5.93 -10.69
N LYS A 33 23.47 -5.07 -9.91
CA LYS A 33 22.13 -4.60 -10.27
C LYS A 33 22.27 -3.87 -11.62
N LEU A 34 22.00 -4.56 -12.72
CA LEU A 34 21.81 -3.94 -14.03
C LEU A 34 20.53 -3.10 -13.97
N ASN A 35 20.65 -1.88 -13.46
CA ASN A 35 19.63 -0.87 -13.66
C ASN A 35 19.59 -0.63 -15.17
N LYS A 36 18.53 -1.07 -15.86
CA LYS A 36 18.22 -0.54 -17.19
C LYS A 36 18.29 0.99 -17.09
N PRO A 37 19.01 1.68 -17.99
CA PRO A 37 19.01 3.13 -17.99
C PRO A 37 17.60 3.59 -18.33
N LEU A 38 16.83 3.98 -17.31
CA LEU A 38 15.62 4.76 -17.51
C LEU A 38 16.06 6.18 -17.90
N SER A 39 15.34 6.78 -18.85
CA SER A 39 15.43 8.23 -19.04
C SER A 39 15.05 8.93 -17.74
N GLU A 40 15.74 10.03 -17.42
CA GLU A 40 15.40 10.89 -16.28
C GLU A 40 13.93 11.32 -16.32
N GLU A 41 13.41 11.58 -17.52
CA GLU A 41 12.01 11.97 -17.72
C GLU A 41 11.04 10.84 -17.30
N THR A 42 11.37 9.59 -17.61
CA THR A 42 10.56 8.43 -17.23
C THR A 42 10.68 8.13 -15.74
N ALA A 43 11.87 8.28 -15.16
CA ALA A 43 12.09 8.13 -13.73
C ALA A 43 11.26 9.16 -12.94
N LEU A 44 11.27 10.43 -13.37
CA LEU A 44 10.47 11.48 -12.76
C LEU A 44 8.96 11.17 -12.85
N LYS A 45 8.47 10.71 -13.99
CA LYS A 45 7.06 10.30 -14.16
C LYS A 45 6.66 9.19 -13.19
N ILE A 46 7.51 8.18 -13.02
CA ILE A 46 7.29 7.09 -12.07
C ILE A 46 7.23 7.62 -10.64
N ASP A 47 8.16 8.48 -10.24
CA ASP A 47 8.22 8.99 -8.88
C ASP A 47 6.99 9.84 -8.54
N LEU A 48 6.54 10.68 -9.48
CA LEU A 48 5.31 11.47 -9.33
C LEU A 48 4.07 10.58 -9.18
N GLU A 49 3.96 9.52 -9.98
CA GLU A 49 2.84 8.59 -9.88
C GLU A 49 2.83 7.84 -8.54
N VAL A 50 4.01 7.39 -8.09
CA VAL A 50 4.16 6.73 -6.79
C VAL A 50 3.77 7.68 -5.67
N GLU A 51 4.17 8.94 -5.73
CA GLU A 51 3.77 9.95 -4.76
C GLU A 51 2.25 10.15 -4.77
N ASN A 52 1.64 10.26 -5.95
CA ASN A 52 0.19 10.43 -6.10
C ASN A 52 -0.59 9.29 -5.44
N ILE A 53 -0.19 8.04 -5.69
CA ILE A 53 -0.82 6.85 -5.07
C ILE A 53 -0.70 6.92 -3.54
N ILE A 54 0.51 7.19 -3.02
CA ILE A 54 0.74 7.24 -1.57
C ILE A 54 -0.06 8.37 -0.92
N ARG A 55 -0.06 9.55 -1.54
CA ARG A 55 -0.77 10.73 -1.03
C ARG A 55 -2.29 10.48 -1.03
N GLY A 56 -2.83 9.92 -2.11
CA GLY A 56 -4.24 9.55 -2.23
C GLY A 56 -4.67 8.55 -1.16
N GLU A 57 -3.94 7.45 -1.01
CA GLU A 57 -4.26 6.42 -0.01
C GLU A 57 -4.07 6.94 1.42
N ARG A 58 -3.12 7.83 1.67
CA ARG A 58 -2.95 8.47 2.99
C ARG A 58 -4.15 9.35 3.34
N VAL A 59 -4.64 10.15 2.40
CA VAL A 59 -5.84 10.98 2.60
C VAL A 59 -7.06 10.09 2.82
N ARG A 60 -7.25 9.08 1.97
CA ARG A 60 -8.35 8.11 2.10
C ARG A 60 -8.34 7.40 3.45
N THR A 61 -7.16 6.95 3.91
CA THR A 61 -7.00 6.28 5.20
C THR A 61 -7.30 7.24 6.35
N ARG A 62 -6.82 8.48 6.28
CA ARG A 62 -7.15 9.51 7.29
C ARG A 62 -8.66 9.71 7.38
N ILE A 63 -9.34 9.93 6.27
CA ILE A 63 -10.80 10.12 6.23
C ILE A 63 -11.52 8.90 6.80
N LEU A 64 -11.07 7.68 6.48
CA LEU A 64 -11.64 6.46 7.02
C LEU A 64 -11.49 6.36 8.54
N LEU A 65 -10.31 6.68 9.07
CA LEU A 65 -10.04 6.66 10.51
C LEU A 65 -10.81 7.76 11.25
N GLU A 66 -10.92 8.96 10.66
CA GLU A 66 -11.74 10.06 11.21
C GLU A 66 -13.23 9.68 11.25
N ARG A 67 -13.76 9.05 10.19
CA ARG A 67 -15.14 8.56 10.17
C ARG A 67 -15.41 7.45 11.17
N LYS A 68 -14.38 6.66 11.51
CA LYS A 68 -14.45 5.57 12.48
C LYS A 68 -13.74 5.92 13.80
N ARG A 69 -13.69 7.20 14.15
CA ARG A 69 -12.91 7.69 15.31
C ARG A 69 -13.33 7.02 16.61
N GLU A 70 -14.63 6.94 16.87
CA GLU A 70 -15.17 6.28 18.08
C GLU A 70 -14.73 4.82 18.19
N LEU A 71 -14.72 4.09 17.06
CA LEU A 71 -14.27 2.70 17.04
C LEU A 71 -12.75 2.60 17.31
N LEU A 72 -11.98 3.51 16.72
CA LEU A 72 -10.53 3.58 16.93
C LEU A 72 -10.21 3.84 18.41
N ASP A 73 -10.90 4.78 19.04
CA ASP A 73 -10.70 5.13 20.44
C ASP A 73 -11.08 3.95 21.37
N ARG A 74 -12.20 3.26 21.12
CA ARG A 74 -12.59 2.04 21.87
C ARG A 74 -11.58 0.92 21.76
N VAL A 75 -11.00 0.70 20.57
CA VAL A 75 -9.94 -0.31 20.39
C VAL A 75 -8.66 0.11 21.11
N ALA A 76 -8.32 1.40 21.08
CA ALA A 76 -7.14 1.92 21.78
C ALA A 76 -7.28 1.76 23.30
N GLU A 77 -8.44 2.10 23.87
CA GLU A 77 -8.74 1.87 25.30
C GLU A 77 -8.63 0.38 25.66
N ALA A 78 -9.22 -0.50 24.86
CA ALA A 78 -9.12 -1.93 25.09
C ALA A 78 -7.67 -2.46 25.01
N LEU A 79 -6.81 -1.86 24.19
CA LEU A 79 -5.38 -2.19 24.12
C LEU A 79 -4.57 -1.66 25.30
N LEU A 80 -5.00 -0.55 25.91
CA LEU A 80 -4.40 -0.05 27.15
C LEU A 80 -4.72 -0.99 28.32
N ASP A 81 -5.95 -1.54 28.37
CA ASP A 81 -6.36 -2.49 29.39
C ASP A 81 -5.82 -3.90 29.15
N ARG A 82 -5.81 -4.34 27.88
CA ARG A 82 -5.33 -5.65 27.44
C ARG A 82 -4.24 -5.42 26.41
N GLU A 83 -2.98 -5.61 26.82
CA GLU A 83 -1.78 -5.41 25.98
C GLU A 83 -1.84 -6.12 24.62
N THR A 84 -2.69 -7.14 24.47
CA THR A 84 -2.97 -7.82 23.21
C THR A 84 -4.46 -8.12 23.08
N LEU A 85 -5.03 -7.89 21.89
CA LEU A 85 -6.39 -8.27 21.53
C LEU A 85 -6.37 -9.43 20.54
N THR A 86 -7.16 -10.47 20.80
CA THR A 86 -7.39 -11.53 19.82
C THR A 86 -8.43 -11.09 18.79
N LYS A 87 -8.60 -11.87 17.72
CA LYS A 87 -9.64 -11.64 16.72
C LYS A 87 -11.04 -11.53 17.35
N GLN A 88 -11.35 -12.42 18.30
CA GLN A 88 -12.66 -12.47 18.97
C GLN A 88 -12.88 -11.21 19.83
N ASP A 89 -11.84 -10.75 20.54
CA ASP A 89 -11.90 -9.50 21.32
C ASP A 89 -12.14 -8.29 20.41
N PHE A 90 -11.46 -8.25 19.27
CA PHE A 90 -11.63 -7.17 18.31
C PHE A 90 -13.03 -7.18 17.68
N GLU A 91 -13.56 -8.35 17.32
CA GLU A 91 -14.93 -8.49 16.80
C GLU A 91 -15.99 -8.12 17.83
N ALA A 92 -15.75 -8.34 19.13
CA ALA A 92 -16.63 -7.87 20.19
C ALA A 92 -16.70 -6.33 20.28
N ILE A 93 -15.62 -5.62 19.92
CA ILE A 93 -15.55 -4.15 19.94
C ILE A 93 -16.06 -3.55 18.63
N ALA A 94 -15.58 -4.08 17.51
CA ALA A 94 -15.80 -3.56 16.15
C ALA A 94 -17.02 -4.13 15.43
N GLY A 95 -17.62 -5.19 15.99
CA GLY A 95 -18.63 -6.00 15.32
C GLY A 95 -18.01 -6.99 14.33
N GLU A 96 -18.84 -7.93 13.86
CA GLU A 96 -18.42 -8.91 12.86
C GLU A 96 -17.99 -8.23 11.55
N ARG A 97 -16.94 -8.77 10.94
CA ARG A 97 -16.47 -8.32 9.64
C ARG A 97 -17.52 -8.63 8.58
N LYS A 98 -18.28 -7.61 8.18
CA LYS A 98 -19.12 -7.68 6.97
C LYS A 98 -18.22 -7.69 5.75
N VAL A 99 -17.91 -8.88 5.24
CA VAL A 99 -17.27 -9.04 3.93
C VAL A 99 -18.35 -8.75 2.89
N VAL A 100 -18.27 -7.60 2.24
CA VAL A 100 -19.09 -7.35 1.05
C VAL A 100 -18.55 -8.29 -0.04
N ALA A 101 -19.33 -9.31 -0.39
CA ALA A 101 -19.02 -10.16 -1.53
C ALA A 101 -18.98 -9.27 -2.77
N ALA A 102 -17.85 -9.30 -3.47
CA ALA A 102 -17.65 -8.61 -4.74
C ALA A 102 -18.36 -9.34 -5.88
#